data_AF-A0A7J6S1A3-F1
#
_entry.id   AF-A0A7J6S1A3-F1
#
_cell.length_a   1.000
_cell.length_b   1.000
_cell.length_c   1.000
_cell.angle_alpha   90.00
_cell.angle_beta   90.00
_cell.angle_gamma   90.00
#
_symmetry.space_group_name_H-M   'P 1'
#
loop_
_entity.id
_entity.type
_entity.pdbx_description
1 polymer ?
#
loop_
_entity_poly.entity_id
_entity_poly.type
_entity_poly.pdbx_seq_one_letter_code
_entity_poly.pdbx_strand_id
1 'polypeptide(L)'
;MLIGFSRKTSSILSHQRTFTRAVATQSFQVNGHRYCVPEYGQHVVGICIDGCCPEYLKSAKFHMPNLYQKMLAKSSGHLSIVRSAMPTLTNPNNMSIVTGVSPAHHGISGNYYLDASTGEEVMMTQPELLRCPTIFPEFLNAPHTVVVILTVKHKLLSMLTAGLPSDTQGRWIGLSAERADDETSSSALAKFSNGEMESFRDLLNEWLQVPSVYSAESSLFMLDLGVGLLDFIRRTQPEKRVLAYFSTTDYVSCAS
;
A
#
# COMPACT_ATOMS: atom_id res chain seq x y z
N MET A 1 -9.99 -32.54 -54.28
CA MET A 1 -9.09 -32.76 -53.14
C MET A 1 -9.30 -31.60 -52.16
N LEU A 2 -10.29 -31.71 -51.28
CA LEU A 2 -10.60 -30.68 -50.27
C LEU A 2 -9.74 -30.95 -49.03
N ILE A 3 -8.98 -29.95 -48.60
CA ILE A 3 -8.13 -30.03 -47.41
C ILE A 3 -8.97 -29.55 -46.22
N GLY A 4 -9.41 -30.49 -45.38
CA GLY A 4 -10.18 -30.22 -44.17
C GLY A 4 -9.30 -29.69 -43.04
N PHE A 5 -9.56 -28.45 -42.60
CA PHE A 5 -9.01 -27.93 -41.35
C PHE A 5 -9.82 -28.47 -40.16
N SER A 6 -9.20 -29.34 -39.37
CA SER A 6 -9.73 -29.82 -38.08
C SER A 6 -9.65 -28.70 -37.04
N ARG A 7 -10.78 -28.09 -36.69
CA ARG A 7 -10.89 -27.19 -35.53
C ARG A 7 -11.01 -28.03 -34.27
N LYS A 8 -9.97 -28.03 -33.42
CA LYS A 8 -10.06 -28.48 -32.04
C LYS A 8 -10.99 -27.55 -31.27
N THR A 9 -12.13 -28.07 -30.82
CA THR A 9 -13.01 -27.43 -29.85
C THR A 9 -12.32 -27.43 -28.48
N SER A 10 -11.83 -26.27 -28.05
CA SER A 10 -11.40 -26.04 -26.67
C SER A 10 -12.64 -25.88 -25.78
N SER A 11 -12.86 -26.84 -24.89
CA SER A 11 -13.90 -26.75 -23.86
C SER A 11 -13.56 -25.61 -22.90
N ILE A 12 -14.34 -24.53 -22.97
CA ILE A 12 -14.30 -23.45 -21.98
C ILE A 12 -14.97 -24.00 -20.72
N LEU A 13 -14.16 -24.53 -19.80
CA LEU A 13 -14.59 -24.77 -18.43
C LEU A 13 -14.67 -23.41 -17.73
N SER A 14 -15.86 -22.81 -17.76
CA SER A 14 -16.21 -21.64 -16.94
C SER A 14 -16.15 -22.05 -15.46
N HIS A 15 -15.00 -21.83 -14.82
CA HIS A 15 -14.91 -21.83 -13.36
C HIS A 15 -15.65 -20.60 -12.83
N GLN A 16 -16.95 -20.74 -12.62
CA GLN A 16 -17.68 -19.83 -11.75
C GLN A 16 -17.16 -20.05 -10.32
N ARG A 17 -16.22 -19.20 -9.88
CA ARG A 17 -15.84 -19.10 -8.47
C ARG A 17 -17.01 -18.45 -7.74
N THR A 18 -17.85 -19.28 -7.12
CA THR A 18 -18.79 -18.84 -6.09
C THR A 18 -17.97 -18.30 -4.92
N PHE A 19 -17.99 -16.98 -4.70
CA PHE A 19 -17.43 -16.38 -3.50
C PHE A 19 -18.35 -16.68 -2.33
N THR A 20 -18.22 -17.86 -1.74
CA THR A 20 -18.73 -18.11 -0.41
C THR A 20 -17.87 -17.27 0.54
N ARG A 21 -18.45 -16.23 1.15
CA ARG A 21 -17.77 -15.39 2.13
C ARG A 21 -17.49 -16.27 3.35
N ALA A 22 -16.33 -16.92 3.36
CA ALA A 22 -15.80 -17.55 4.56
C ALA A 22 -15.74 -16.47 5.65
N VAL A 23 -16.25 -16.81 6.83
CA VAL A 23 -16.17 -15.92 7.99
C VAL A 23 -14.71 -15.94 8.41
N ALA A 24 -14.00 -14.83 8.22
CA ALA A 24 -12.65 -14.65 8.71
C ALA A 24 -12.59 -15.02 10.20
N THR A 25 -12.00 -16.17 10.51
CA THR A 25 -12.01 -16.74 11.87
C THR A 25 -10.94 -16.11 12.76
N GLN A 26 -9.93 -15.48 12.17
CA GLN A 26 -8.84 -14.82 12.88
C GLN A 26 -9.02 -13.31 12.89
N SER A 27 -8.72 -12.68 14.02
CA SER A 27 -8.73 -11.24 14.18
C SER A 27 -7.65 -10.80 15.15
N PHE A 28 -7.20 -9.56 15.01
CA PHE A 28 -6.27 -8.90 15.92
C PHE A 28 -6.87 -7.57 16.39
N GLN A 29 -6.29 -6.98 17.44
CA GLN A 29 -6.74 -5.71 17.99
C GLN A 29 -5.59 -4.71 18.01
N VAL A 30 -5.87 -3.49 17.57
CA VAL A 30 -4.92 -2.36 17.57
C VAL A 30 -5.70 -1.11 17.96
N ASN A 31 -5.18 -0.35 18.93
CA ASN A 31 -5.72 0.96 19.34
C ASN A 31 -7.24 0.97 19.64
N GLY A 32 -7.76 -0.11 20.23
CA GLY A 32 -9.19 -0.24 20.57
C GLY A 32 -10.09 -0.70 19.41
N HIS A 33 -9.52 -1.01 18.25
CA HIS A 33 -10.24 -1.51 17.08
C HIS A 33 -9.90 -2.98 16.82
N ARG A 34 -10.92 -3.77 16.45
CA ARG A 34 -10.76 -5.17 16.03
C ARG A 34 -10.71 -5.25 14.51
N TYR A 35 -9.67 -5.90 13.99
CA TYR A 35 -9.46 -6.12 12.56
C TYR A 35 -9.52 -7.61 12.24
N CYS A 36 -10.23 -7.98 11.18
CA CYS A 36 -10.24 -9.35 10.69
C CYS A 36 -9.01 -9.61 9.82
N VAL A 37 -8.36 -10.74 10.02
CA VAL A 37 -7.31 -11.23 9.11
C VAL A 37 -8.02 -11.76 7.85
N PRO A 38 -7.57 -11.40 6.63
CA PRO A 38 -8.20 -11.89 5.41
C PRO A 38 -7.98 -13.41 5.24
N GLU A 39 -8.71 -14.02 4.33
CA GLU A 39 -8.56 -15.46 4.07
C GLU A 39 -7.21 -15.77 3.40
N TYR A 40 -6.79 -17.04 3.43
CA TYR A 40 -5.56 -17.50 2.77
C TYR A 40 -5.51 -17.10 1.28
N GLY A 41 -4.36 -16.57 0.85
CA GLY A 41 -4.17 -16.07 -0.52
C GLY A 41 -4.89 -14.76 -0.86
N GLN A 42 -5.58 -14.12 0.10
CA GLN A 42 -6.22 -12.82 -0.13
C GLN A 42 -5.28 -11.66 0.19
N HIS A 43 -5.33 -10.64 -0.68
CA HIS A 43 -4.58 -9.40 -0.53
C HIS A 43 -5.56 -8.26 -0.24
N VAL A 44 -5.28 -7.50 0.82
CA VAL A 44 -5.98 -6.25 1.16
C VAL A 44 -5.01 -5.11 0.92
N VAL A 45 -5.39 -4.18 0.04
CA VAL A 45 -4.54 -3.06 -0.38
C VAL A 45 -5.23 -1.75 -0.03
N GLY A 46 -4.60 -0.97 0.85
CA GLY A 46 -4.96 0.43 1.12
C GLY A 46 -4.13 1.34 0.23
N ILE A 47 -4.77 2.26 -0.49
CA ILE A 47 -4.09 3.25 -1.33
C ILE A 47 -4.50 4.64 -0.84
N CYS A 48 -3.54 5.40 -0.33
CA CYS A 48 -3.70 6.81 -0.02
C CYS A 48 -3.27 7.64 -1.23
N ILE A 49 -4.25 8.15 -1.99
CA ILE A 49 -4.00 9.11 -3.06
C ILE A 49 -3.91 10.49 -2.43
N ASP A 50 -2.68 10.95 -2.18
CA ASP A 50 -2.44 12.22 -1.49
C ASP A 50 -2.99 13.41 -2.29
N GLY A 51 -3.57 14.40 -1.59
CA GLY A 51 -4.24 15.55 -2.20
C GLY A 51 -5.49 15.24 -3.03
N CYS A 52 -6.02 14.00 -3.00
CA CYS A 52 -7.16 13.60 -3.84
C CYS A 52 -8.49 14.16 -3.34
N CYS A 53 -8.76 15.40 -3.73
CA CYS A 53 -10.08 16.02 -3.58
C CYS A 53 -11.15 15.21 -4.35
N PRO A 54 -12.34 14.94 -3.79
CA PRO A 54 -13.41 14.18 -4.45
C PRO A 54 -13.77 14.69 -5.86
N GLU A 55 -13.58 15.99 -6.11
CA GLU A 55 -13.79 16.68 -7.38
C GLU A 55 -12.89 16.14 -8.51
N TYR A 56 -11.67 15.68 -8.21
CA TYR A 56 -10.81 15.03 -9.21
C TYR A 56 -11.44 13.72 -9.70
N LEU A 57 -11.93 12.87 -8.78
CA LEU A 57 -12.56 11.60 -9.14
C LEU A 57 -13.85 11.81 -9.95
N LYS A 58 -14.65 12.84 -9.59
CA LYS A 58 -15.86 13.20 -10.33
C LYS A 58 -15.54 13.63 -11.77
N SER A 59 -14.52 14.47 -11.95
CA SER A 59 -14.11 14.99 -13.25
C SER A 59 -13.48 13.91 -14.12
N ALA A 60 -12.68 13.01 -13.54
CA ALA A 60 -11.96 11.96 -14.25
C ALA A 60 -12.78 10.67 -14.51
N LYS A 61 -14.08 10.63 -14.15
CA LYS A 61 -14.90 9.41 -14.21
C LYS A 61 -14.91 8.71 -15.58
N PHE A 62 -14.83 9.47 -16.67
CA PHE A 62 -14.81 8.93 -18.04
C PHE A 62 -13.42 8.45 -18.48
N HIS A 63 -12.36 8.90 -17.80
CA HIS A 63 -10.99 8.43 -18.01
C HIS A 63 -10.66 7.18 -17.19
N MET A 64 -11.48 6.86 -16.17
CA MET A 64 -11.29 5.70 -15.30
C MET A 64 -12.56 4.81 -15.23
N PRO A 65 -13.11 4.37 -16.38
CA PRO A 65 -14.43 3.70 -16.42
C PRO A 65 -14.46 2.43 -15.58
N ASN A 66 -13.37 1.65 -15.57
CA ASN A 66 -13.28 0.41 -14.80
C ASN A 66 -13.32 0.68 -13.28
N LEU A 67 -12.55 1.66 -12.81
CA LEU A 67 -12.52 2.03 -11.39
C LEU A 67 -13.87 2.59 -10.97
N TYR A 68 -14.42 3.52 -11.75
CA TYR A 68 -15.69 4.17 -11.45
C TYR A 68 -16.85 3.16 -11.39
N GLN A 69 -16.93 2.24 -12.35
CA GLN A 69 -17.92 1.16 -12.34
C GLN A 69 -17.77 0.26 -11.12
N LYS A 70 -16.55 -0.14 -10.76
CA LYS A 70 -16.29 -0.97 -9.58
C LYS A 70 -16.69 -0.26 -8.29
N MET A 71 -16.40 1.03 -8.15
CA MET A 71 -16.77 1.81 -6.96
C MET A 71 -18.29 1.93 -6.76
N LEU A 72 -19.05 2.06 -7.86
CA LEU A 72 -20.51 2.22 -7.81
C LEU A 72 -21.29 0.89 -7.80
N ALA A 73 -20.63 -0.25 -8.04
CA ALA A 73 -21.28 -1.55 -8.08
C ALA A 73 -21.84 -1.93 -6.70
N LYS A 74 -23.16 -1.86 -6.51
CA LYS A 74 -23.84 -2.08 -5.21
C LYS A 74 -23.46 -3.40 -4.51
N SER A 75 -23.12 -4.45 -5.26
CA SER A 75 -22.80 -5.77 -4.73
C SER A 75 -21.34 -5.93 -4.28
N SER A 76 -20.42 -5.05 -4.72
CA SER A 76 -18.98 -5.27 -4.57
C SER A 76 -18.15 -4.00 -4.38
N GLY A 77 -18.77 -2.82 -4.40
CA GLY A 77 -18.14 -1.52 -4.32
C GLY A 77 -18.82 -0.59 -3.34
N HIS A 78 -18.09 0.45 -2.95
CA HIS A 78 -18.60 1.50 -2.09
C HIS A 78 -17.87 2.82 -2.39
N LEU A 79 -18.61 3.93 -2.36
CA LEU A 79 -18.06 5.28 -2.44
C LEU A 79 -18.69 6.12 -1.33
N SER A 80 -17.86 6.67 -0.46
CA SER A 80 -18.27 7.60 0.58
C SER A 80 -17.26 8.73 0.73
N ILE A 81 -17.74 9.85 1.23
CA ILE A 81 -16.91 10.97 1.65
C ILE A 81 -16.68 10.83 3.15
N VAL A 82 -15.41 10.86 3.54
CA VAL A 82 -14.98 10.78 4.94
C VAL A 82 -14.27 12.07 5.33
N ARG A 83 -14.18 12.34 6.62
CA ARG A 83 -13.42 13.48 7.16
C ARG A 83 -11.97 13.06 7.36
N SER A 84 -11.05 13.88 6.89
CA SER A 84 -9.63 13.77 7.21
C SER A 84 -9.36 14.18 8.67
N ALA A 85 -8.19 13.82 9.18
CA ALA A 85 -7.65 14.39 10.40
C ALA A 85 -7.39 15.88 10.24
N MET A 86 -7.44 16.62 11.36
CA MET A 86 -7.04 18.02 11.44
C MET A 86 -5.74 18.14 12.25
N PRO A 87 -4.72 18.87 11.73
CA PRO A 87 -4.68 19.56 10.44
C PRO A 87 -4.64 18.58 9.25
N THR A 88 -5.13 19.02 8.08
CA THR A 88 -5.22 18.21 6.84
C THR A 88 -3.86 18.06 6.14
N LEU A 89 -2.85 17.63 6.89
CA LEU A 89 -1.49 17.41 6.42
C LEU A 89 -1.28 15.92 6.10
N THR A 90 -0.31 15.63 5.22
CA THR A 90 0.04 14.27 4.78
C THR A 90 0.40 13.35 5.96
N ASN A 91 1.33 13.76 6.83
CA ASN A 91 1.83 12.91 7.93
C ASN A 91 0.74 12.53 8.94
N PRO A 92 -0.02 13.49 9.52
CA PRO A 92 -1.12 13.16 10.42
C PRO A 92 -2.13 12.20 9.82
N ASN A 93 -2.55 12.43 8.56
CA ASN A 93 -3.57 11.60 7.92
C ASN A 93 -3.07 10.18 7.61
N ASN A 94 -1.85 10.04 7.08
CA ASN A 94 -1.25 8.72 6.86
C ASN A 94 -1.15 7.94 8.17
N MET A 95 -0.70 8.58 9.25
CA MET A 95 -0.61 7.93 10.56
C MET A 95 -1.99 7.59 11.11
N SER A 96 -3.00 8.44 10.93
CA SER A 96 -4.38 8.12 11.32
C SER A 96 -4.92 6.90 10.57
N ILE A 97 -4.62 6.76 9.27
CA ILE A 97 -5.05 5.59 8.48
C ILE A 97 -4.44 4.30 9.01
N VAL A 98 -3.12 4.29 9.24
CA VAL A 98 -2.41 3.05 9.63
C VAL A 98 -2.48 2.74 11.12
N THR A 99 -2.90 3.67 11.96
CA THR A 99 -3.12 3.44 13.40
C THR A 99 -4.60 3.27 13.74
N GLY A 100 -5.52 3.71 12.87
CA GLY A 100 -6.96 3.69 13.11
C GLY A 100 -7.46 4.74 14.11
N VAL A 101 -6.61 5.65 14.59
CA VAL A 101 -6.95 6.67 15.60
C VAL A 101 -6.56 8.08 15.15
N SER A 102 -7.04 9.10 15.85
CA SER A 102 -6.76 10.52 15.54
C SER A 102 -5.34 10.97 15.93
N PRO A 103 -4.85 12.13 15.45
CA PRO A 103 -3.57 12.71 15.87
C PRO A 103 -3.39 12.91 17.37
N ALA A 104 -4.47 13.20 18.11
CA ALA A 104 -4.43 13.31 19.55
C ALA A 104 -3.95 12.02 20.25
N HIS A 105 -4.16 10.85 19.62
CA HIS A 105 -3.77 9.55 20.13
C HIS A 105 -2.40 9.12 19.59
N HIS A 106 -2.21 9.10 18.27
CA HIS A 106 -0.93 8.63 17.69
C HIS A 106 0.21 9.64 17.83
N GLY A 107 -0.08 10.90 18.16
CA GLY A 107 0.91 11.92 18.52
C GLY A 107 1.48 12.72 17.35
N ILE A 108 1.28 12.28 16.09
CA ILE A 108 1.76 12.97 14.89
C ILE A 108 0.75 14.02 14.44
N SER A 109 0.95 15.27 14.86
CA SER A 109 0.04 16.39 14.61
C SER A 109 0.47 17.31 13.46
N GLY A 110 1.67 17.14 12.91
CA GLY A 110 2.18 17.95 11.81
C GLY A 110 3.52 17.47 11.28
N ASN A 111 4.27 18.38 10.66
CA ASN A 111 5.62 18.10 10.14
C ASN A 111 6.73 18.44 11.15
N TYR A 112 6.45 19.34 12.10
CA TYR A 112 7.36 19.75 13.17
C TYR A 112 6.55 20.27 14.36
N TYR A 113 7.19 20.33 15.53
CA TYR A 113 6.68 21.04 16.71
C TYR A 113 7.81 21.89 17.32
N LEU A 114 7.44 22.92 18.09
CA LEU A 114 8.40 23.72 18.84
C LEU A 114 8.59 23.10 20.23
N ASP A 115 9.81 22.68 20.56
CA ASP A 115 10.15 22.20 21.89
C ASP A 115 10.19 23.39 22.86
N ALA A 116 9.32 23.38 23.88
CA ALA A 116 9.21 24.50 24.82
C ALA A 116 10.42 24.64 25.76
N SER A 117 11.22 23.58 25.93
CA SER A 117 12.38 23.58 26.82
C SER A 117 13.64 24.09 26.13
N THR A 118 13.83 23.77 24.85
CA THR A 118 15.00 24.19 24.07
C THR A 118 14.72 25.39 23.15
N GLY A 119 13.45 25.61 22.79
CA GLY A 119 13.05 26.59 21.78
C GLY A 119 13.33 26.14 20.34
N GLU A 120 13.68 24.88 20.13
CA GLU A 120 14.06 24.36 18.81
C GLU A 120 12.86 23.74 18.07
N GLU A 121 12.87 23.85 16.75
CA GLU A 121 11.92 23.15 15.89
C GLU A 121 12.34 21.68 15.71
N VAL A 122 11.51 20.76 16.20
CA VAL A 122 11.74 19.32 16.12
C VAL A 122 10.87 18.73 15.02
N MET A 123 11.51 18.06 14.06
CA MET A 123 10.82 17.41 12.93
C MET A 123 10.03 16.17 13.38
N MET A 124 8.75 16.14 13.05
CA MET A 124 7.83 15.03 13.32
C MET A 124 7.89 13.94 12.23
N THR A 125 9.09 13.43 11.98
CA THR A 125 9.33 12.40 10.94
C THR A 125 9.92 11.12 11.51
N GLN A 126 10.17 11.08 12.80
CA GLN A 126 10.86 9.98 13.47
C GLN A 126 9.87 9.00 14.11
N PRO A 127 10.06 7.68 13.97
CA PRO A 127 9.17 6.66 14.53
C PRO A 127 8.94 6.79 16.04
N GLU A 128 9.93 7.29 16.78
CA GLU A 128 9.91 7.45 18.24
C GLU A 128 8.86 8.46 18.71
N LEU A 129 8.40 9.33 17.81
CA LEU A 129 7.34 10.30 18.10
C LEU A 129 5.94 9.69 18.01
N LEU A 130 5.83 8.47 17.46
CA LEU A 130 4.56 7.74 17.39
C LEU A 130 4.23 7.15 18.77
N ARG A 131 3.05 7.50 19.28
CA ARG A 131 2.63 7.15 20.66
C ARG A 131 1.81 5.86 20.75
N CYS A 132 1.54 5.22 19.62
CA CYS A 132 0.75 3.99 19.55
C CYS A 132 1.21 3.11 18.38
N PRO A 133 0.98 1.79 18.41
CA PRO A 133 1.35 0.92 17.29
C PRO A 133 0.55 1.23 16.02
N THR A 134 1.15 0.92 14.87
CA THR A 134 0.43 0.81 13.59
C THR A 134 -0.25 -0.55 13.49
N ILE A 135 -1.10 -0.78 12.49
CA ILE A 135 -1.75 -2.08 12.28
C ILE A 135 -0.79 -3.17 11.77
N PHE A 136 0.39 -2.80 11.26
CA PHE A 136 1.25 -3.71 10.51
C PHE A 136 1.96 -4.76 11.38
N PRO A 137 2.62 -4.41 12.50
CA PRO A 137 3.27 -5.41 13.37
C PRO A 137 2.28 -6.43 13.90
N GLU A 138 1.09 -6.00 14.33
CA GLU A 138 0.05 -6.86 14.85
C GLU A 138 -0.54 -7.78 13.77
N PHE A 139 -0.62 -7.32 12.52
CA PHE A 139 -0.97 -8.17 11.39
C PHE A 139 0.07 -9.29 11.17
N LEU A 140 1.36 -9.01 11.41
CA LEU A 140 2.43 -9.99 11.34
C LEU A 140 2.43 -11.00 12.49
N ASN A 141 1.64 -10.81 13.55
CA ASN A 141 1.51 -11.85 14.58
C ASN A 141 0.63 -13.03 14.12
N ALA A 142 -0.21 -12.84 13.09
CA ALA A 142 -0.92 -13.94 12.45
C ALA A 142 0.03 -14.76 11.55
N PRO A 143 -0.19 -16.07 11.37
CA PRO A 143 0.67 -16.91 10.53
C PRO A 143 0.49 -16.58 9.04
N HIS A 144 1.42 -16.94 8.16
CA HIS A 144 1.28 -16.72 6.70
C HIS A 144 0.85 -15.30 6.28
N THR A 145 1.17 -14.27 7.08
CA THR A 145 0.92 -12.87 6.71
C THR A 145 2.16 -12.21 6.18
N VAL A 146 1.95 -11.31 5.21
CA VAL A 146 2.97 -10.45 4.61
C VAL A 146 2.50 -9.01 4.59
N VAL A 147 3.39 -8.07 4.92
CA VAL A 147 3.13 -6.62 4.83
C VAL A 147 3.91 -6.00 3.68
N VAL A 148 3.27 -5.15 2.88
CA VAL A 148 3.94 -4.38 1.82
C VAL A 148 3.64 -2.90 2.03
N ILE A 149 4.65 -2.08 2.27
CA ILE A 149 4.49 -0.63 2.47
C ILE A 149 5.25 0.08 1.38
N LEU A 150 4.56 0.86 0.55
CA LEU A 150 5.18 1.64 -0.50
C LEU A 150 4.82 3.11 -0.36
N THR A 151 5.82 3.98 -0.50
CA THR A 151 5.63 5.43 -0.51
C THR A 151 6.32 6.06 -1.71
N VAL A 152 5.95 7.29 -2.04
CA VAL A 152 6.80 8.12 -2.90
C VAL A 152 7.97 8.69 -2.09
N LYS A 153 7.68 9.36 -0.97
CA LYS A 153 8.66 10.04 -0.11
C LYS A 153 9.26 9.08 0.93
N HIS A 154 10.58 9.08 1.07
CA HIS A 154 11.26 8.18 2.00
C HIS A 154 10.97 8.49 3.48
N LYS A 155 10.88 9.78 3.85
CA LYS A 155 10.63 10.18 5.26
C LYS A 155 9.34 9.62 5.85
N LEU A 156 8.30 9.45 5.02
CA LEU A 156 7.03 8.88 5.45
C LEU A 156 7.16 7.37 5.73
N LEU A 157 7.99 6.67 4.93
CA LEU A 157 8.19 5.23 5.06
C LEU A 157 8.69 4.86 6.45
N SER A 158 9.65 5.62 6.99
CA SER A 158 10.21 5.37 8.33
C SER A 158 9.13 5.30 9.41
N MET A 159 8.20 6.26 9.43
CA MET A 159 7.09 6.24 10.39
C MET A 159 6.09 5.11 10.14
N LEU A 160 5.79 4.80 8.87
CA LEU A 160 4.87 3.71 8.52
C LEU A 160 5.43 2.34 8.94
N THR A 161 6.75 2.17 8.94
CA THR A 161 7.42 0.93 9.35
C THR A 161 7.67 0.84 10.86
N ALA A 162 7.16 1.78 11.66
CA ALA A 162 7.33 1.78 13.10
C ALA A 162 6.81 0.47 13.74
N GLY A 163 7.66 -0.15 14.57
CA GLY A 163 7.33 -1.39 15.28
C GLY A 163 7.47 -2.67 14.46
N LEU A 164 7.79 -2.59 13.15
CA LEU A 164 8.09 -3.78 12.36
C LEU A 164 9.43 -4.41 12.80
N PRO A 165 9.54 -5.74 12.79
CA PRO A 165 10.76 -6.42 13.20
C PRO A 165 11.91 -6.09 12.24
N SER A 166 13.10 -5.86 12.79
CA SER A 166 14.32 -5.59 12.01
C SER A 166 14.72 -6.77 11.12
N ASP A 167 14.50 -7.99 11.60
CA ASP A 167 14.57 -9.20 10.79
C ASP A 167 13.25 -9.39 10.04
N THR A 168 13.29 -9.19 8.72
CA THR A 168 12.09 -9.26 7.90
C THR A 168 11.59 -10.69 7.73
N GLN A 169 12.50 -11.68 7.69
CA GLN A 169 12.22 -13.08 7.32
C GLN A 169 11.30 -13.24 6.09
N GLY A 170 11.37 -12.30 5.13
CA GLY A 170 10.47 -12.26 3.97
C GLY A 170 8.99 -11.97 4.30
N ARG A 171 8.70 -11.53 5.53
CA ARG A 171 7.34 -11.26 6.01
C ARG A 171 6.92 -9.82 5.83
N TRP A 172 7.83 -8.91 5.55
CA TRP A 172 7.46 -7.56 5.15
C TRP A 172 8.51 -6.90 4.26
N ILE A 173 8.07 -5.93 3.47
CA ILE A 173 8.93 -5.06 2.68
C ILE A 173 8.40 -3.64 2.70
N GLY A 174 9.31 -2.68 2.88
CA GLY A 174 9.04 -1.26 2.82
C GLY A 174 9.95 -0.59 1.80
N LEU A 175 9.41 0.08 0.79
CA LEU A 175 10.20 0.80 -0.22
C LEU A 175 9.62 2.20 -0.46
N SER A 176 10.49 3.11 -0.90
CA SER A 176 10.08 4.45 -1.34
C SER A 176 10.56 4.70 -2.76
N ALA A 177 9.73 5.31 -3.61
CA ALA A 177 10.12 5.68 -4.98
C ALA A 177 11.41 6.50 -4.98
N GLU A 178 11.57 7.47 -4.06
CA GLU A 178 12.78 8.30 -3.89
C GLU A 178 14.09 7.52 -3.75
N ARG A 179 14.03 6.26 -3.30
CA ARG A 179 15.21 5.43 -3.03
C ARG A 179 15.15 4.08 -3.73
N ALA A 180 14.25 3.89 -4.69
CA ALA A 180 13.98 2.57 -5.24
C ALA A 180 15.16 1.92 -5.99
N ASP A 181 16.16 2.71 -6.41
CA ASP A 181 17.39 2.25 -7.07
C ASP A 181 18.62 2.20 -6.14
N ASP A 182 18.47 2.49 -4.85
CA ASP A 182 19.57 2.45 -3.91
C ASP A 182 19.89 1.04 -3.41
N GLU A 183 21.09 0.88 -2.83
CA GLU A 183 21.56 -0.41 -2.30
C GLU A 183 20.68 -0.91 -1.15
N THR A 184 20.06 0.00 -0.39
CA THR A 184 19.17 -0.34 0.72
C THR A 184 17.92 -1.05 0.21
N SER A 185 17.27 -0.50 -0.82
CA SER A 185 16.08 -1.03 -1.47
C SER A 185 16.38 -2.34 -2.20
N SER A 186 17.53 -2.40 -2.87
CA SER A 186 18.03 -3.61 -3.54
C SER A 186 18.26 -4.74 -2.52
N SER A 187 18.90 -4.43 -1.39
CA SER A 187 19.08 -5.38 -0.28
C SER A 187 17.74 -5.82 0.35
N ALA A 188 16.80 -4.89 0.51
CA ALA A 188 15.47 -5.19 1.04
C ALA A 188 14.68 -6.13 0.11
N LEU A 189 14.72 -5.89 -1.20
CA LEU A 189 14.13 -6.77 -2.22
C LEU A 189 14.75 -8.17 -2.16
N ALA A 190 16.08 -8.27 -2.19
CA ALA A 190 16.78 -9.55 -2.17
C ALA A 190 16.48 -10.35 -0.90
N LYS A 191 16.45 -9.70 0.27
CA LYS A 191 16.06 -10.35 1.54
C LYS A 191 14.60 -10.79 1.52
N PHE A 192 13.71 -9.96 0.99
CA PHE A 192 12.28 -10.26 0.93
C PHE A 192 11.98 -11.45 -0.01
N SER A 193 12.70 -11.53 -1.11
CA SER A 193 12.50 -12.50 -2.19
C SER A 193 13.39 -13.73 -2.11
N ASN A 194 14.20 -13.87 -1.05
CA ASN A 194 15.27 -14.88 -0.96
C ASN A 194 16.21 -14.88 -2.19
N GLY A 195 16.54 -13.69 -2.71
CA GLY A 195 17.47 -13.50 -3.83
C GLY A 195 16.84 -13.52 -5.21
N GLU A 196 15.52 -13.80 -5.35
CA GLU A 196 14.85 -13.78 -6.66
C GLU A 196 14.71 -12.37 -7.29
N MET A 197 14.86 -11.30 -6.51
CA MET A 197 14.73 -9.91 -6.94
C MET A 197 15.89 -9.12 -6.34
N GLU A 198 16.69 -8.48 -7.18
CA GLU A 198 17.80 -7.62 -6.76
C GLU A 198 17.49 -6.15 -7.06
N SER A 199 16.52 -5.88 -7.94
CA SER A 199 16.12 -4.53 -8.33
C SER A 199 14.63 -4.43 -8.62
N PHE A 200 14.09 -3.21 -8.61
CA PHE A 200 12.73 -2.92 -9.08
C PHE A 200 12.51 -3.38 -10.53
N ARG A 201 13.57 -3.49 -11.33
CA ARG A 201 13.53 -3.93 -12.73
C ARG A 201 13.14 -5.39 -12.89
N ASP A 202 13.35 -6.22 -11.86
CA ASP A 202 12.92 -7.62 -11.86
C ASP A 202 11.40 -7.74 -11.73
N LEU A 203 10.75 -6.65 -11.32
CA LEU A 203 9.30 -6.53 -11.16
C LEU A 203 8.66 -5.71 -12.28
N LEU A 204 9.38 -4.74 -12.83
CA LEU A 204 8.86 -3.70 -13.71
C LEU A 204 9.50 -3.74 -15.09
N ASN A 205 8.70 -4.05 -16.11
CA ASN A 205 9.17 -4.15 -17.49
C ASN A 205 9.22 -2.79 -18.22
N GLU A 206 8.39 -1.82 -17.83
CA GLU A 206 8.24 -0.54 -18.55
C GLU A 206 9.16 0.56 -18.01
N TRP A 207 9.66 0.41 -16.79
CA TRP A 207 10.42 1.46 -16.11
C TRP A 207 11.92 1.25 -16.26
N LEU A 208 12.56 2.10 -17.08
CA LEU A 208 14.01 2.08 -17.28
C LEU A 208 14.79 2.88 -16.24
N GLN A 209 14.13 3.74 -15.47
CA GLN A 209 14.76 4.51 -14.39
C GLN A 209 13.69 4.90 -13.38
N VAL A 210 14.12 5.17 -12.16
CA VAL A 210 13.26 5.74 -11.14
C VAL A 210 12.91 7.18 -11.55
N PRO A 211 11.61 7.53 -11.65
CA PRO A 211 11.20 8.90 -11.98
C PRO A 211 11.53 9.88 -10.85
N SER A 212 11.68 11.16 -11.19
CA SER A 212 11.89 12.23 -10.22
C SER A 212 10.76 12.26 -9.18
N VAL A 213 11.09 12.51 -7.92
CA VAL A 213 10.10 12.63 -6.82
C VAL A 213 9.09 13.75 -7.08
N TYR A 214 9.51 14.81 -7.78
CA TYR A 214 8.65 15.94 -8.17
C TYR A 214 8.04 15.70 -9.56
N SER A 215 7.34 14.59 -9.72
CA SER A 215 6.67 14.22 -10.98
C SER A 215 5.40 13.41 -10.72
N ALA A 216 4.47 13.41 -11.68
CA ALA A 216 3.28 12.57 -11.61
C ALA A 216 3.66 11.08 -11.72
N GLU A 217 4.68 10.81 -12.52
CA GLU A 217 5.25 9.51 -12.83
C GLU A 217 5.74 8.79 -11.57
N SER A 218 6.22 9.50 -10.54
CA SER A 218 6.64 8.89 -9.28
C SER A 218 5.52 8.15 -8.56
N SER A 219 4.30 8.68 -8.62
CA SER A 219 3.13 8.00 -8.05
C SER A 219 2.74 6.78 -8.87
N LEU A 220 2.84 6.86 -10.20
CA LEU A 220 2.55 5.72 -11.09
C LEU A 220 3.58 4.60 -10.92
N PHE A 221 4.87 4.93 -10.92
CA PHE A 221 5.97 4.00 -10.66
C PHE A 221 5.77 3.24 -9.35
N MET A 222 5.38 3.92 -8.28
CA MET A 222 5.13 3.30 -6.98
C MET A 222 3.95 2.33 -7.03
N LEU A 223 2.86 2.69 -7.73
CA LEU A 223 1.70 1.80 -7.90
C LEU A 223 2.06 0.56 -8.74
N ASP A 224 2.82 0.74 -9.82
CA ASP A 224 3.29 -0.38 -10.65
C ASP A 224 4.21 -1.31 -9.86
N LEU A 225 5.14 -0.74 -9.06
CA LEU A 225 5.99 -1.52 -8.15
C LEU A 225 5.15 -2.34 -7.18
N GLY A 226 4.06 -1.75 -6.65
CA GLY A 226 3.08 -2.44 -5.83
C GLY A 226 2.40 -3.60 -6.53
N VAL A 227 1.94 -3.40 -7.77
CA VAL A 227 1.36 -4.47 -8.60
C VAL A 227 2.39 -5.59 -8.81
N GLY A 228 3.62 -5.26 -9.17
CA GLY A 228 4.70 -6.22 -9.36
C GLY A 228 4.99 -7.06 -8.11
N LEU A 229 5.12 -6.43 -6.94
CA LEU A 229 5.32 -7.13 -5.67
C LEU A 229 4.14 -8.03 -5.31
N LEU A 230 2.90 -7.54 -5.46
CA LEU A 230 1.71 -8.34 -5.18
C LEU A 230 1.60 -9.54 -6.13
N ASP A 231 1.97 -9.38 -7.40
CA ASP A 231 2.00 -10.48 -8.37
C ASP A 231 3.13 -11.46 -8.11
N PHE A 232 4.29 -11.00 -7.63
CA PHE A 232 5.36 -11.86 -7.15
C PHE A 232 4.87 -12.74 -6.00
N ILE A 233 4.35 -12.12 -4.92
CA ILE A 233 3.85 -12.85 -3.74
C ILE A 233 2.76 -13.86 -4.14
N ARG A 234 1.82 -13.45 -4.99
CA ARG A 234 0.74 -14.31 -5.48
C ARG A 234 1.25 -15.56 -6.22
N ARG A 235 2.38 -15.45 -6.93
CA ARG A 235 2.97 -16.55 -7.72
C ARG A 235 3.87 -17.45 -6.87
N THR A 236 4.72 -16.87 -6.03
CA THR A 236 5.76 -17.60 -5.29
C THR A 236 5.29 -18.07 -3.92
N GLN A 237 4.31 -17.38 -3.33
CA GLN A 237 3.79 -17.64 -1.98
C GLN A 237 2.24 -17.53 -1.95
N PRO A 238 1.52 -18.34 -2.75
CA PRO A 238 0.07 -18.20 -2.96
C PRO A 238 -0.79 -18.38 -1.70
N GLU A 239 -0.24 -18.97 -0.64
CA GLU A 239 -0.90 -19.12 0.65
C GLU A 239 -0.86 -17.84 1.49
N LYS A 240 0.02 -16.89 1.18
CA LYS A 240 0.21 -15.70 1.99
C LYS A 240 -0.98 -14.76 1.92
N ARG A 241 -1.20 -14.10 3.05
CA ARG A 241 -2.26 -13.12 3.29
C ARG A 241 -1.60 -11.76 3.35
N VAL A 242 -1.91 -10.89 2.41
CA VAL A 242 -1.17 -9.63 2.24
C VAL A 242 -1.98 -8.46 2.79
N LEU A 243 -1.31 -7.64 3.59
CA LEU A 243 -1.77 -6.28 3.91
C LEU A 243 -0.79 -5.29 3.28
N ALA A 244 -1.26 -4.55 2.28
CA ALA A 244 -0.45 -3.57 1.58
C ALA A 244 -0.95 -2.15 1.84
N TYR A 245 -0.03 -1.20 1.97
CA TYR A 245 -0.33 0.22 2.10
C TYR A 245 0.55 1.05 1.16
N PHE A 246 -0.09 1.73 0.22
CA PHE A 246 0.56 2.54 -0.81
C PHE A 246 0.20 4.00 -0.63
N SER A 247 1.18 4.88 -0.45
CA SER A 247 0.95 6.33 -0.34
C SER A 247 1.62 7.09 -1.49
N THR A 248 0.81 7.79 -2.27
CA THR A 248 1.30 8.65 -3.36
C THR A 248 1.78 10.01 -2.82
N THR A 249 2.08 10.95 -3.72
CA THR A 249 2.33 12.36 -3.40
C THR A 249 1.28 13.26 -4.06
N ASP A 250 1.05 14.42 -3.44
CA ASP A 250 0.14 15.48 -3.85
C ASP A 250 0.71 16.42 -4.94
N TYR A 251 1.79 16.01 -5.62
CA TYR A 251 2.53 16.85 -6.57
C TYR A 251 1.60 17.43 -7.66
N VAL A 252 0.77 16.57 -8.26
CA VAL A 252 -0.16 16.99 -9.32
C VAL A 252 -1.26 17.91 -8.79
N SER A 253 -1.79 17.65 -7.60
CA SER A 253 -2.86 18.44 -7.01
C SER A 253 -2.42 19.82 -6.50
N CYS A 254 -1.15 19.97 -6.12
CA CYS A 254 -0.57 21.24 -5.70
C CYS A 254 -0.04 22.08 -6.88
N ALA A 255 0.14 21.46 -8.05
CA ALA A 255 0.57 22.13 -9.28
C ALA A 255 -0.58 22.67 -10.14
N SER A 256 -1.83 22.28 -9.84
CA SER A 256 -3.05 22.63 -10.58
C SER A 256 -3.78 23.85 -10.04
#